data_AF-A0A662Y328-F1
#
_entry.id   AF-A0A662Y328-F1
#
_cell.length_a   1.000
_cell.length_b   1.000
_cell.length_c   1.000
_cell.angle_alpha   90.00
_cell.angle_beta   90.00
_cell.angle_gamma   90.00
#
_symmetry.space_group_name_H-M   'P 1'
#
loop_
_entity.id
_entity.type
_entity.pdbx_description
1 polymer ?
#
loop_
_entity_poly.entity_id
_entity_poly.type
_entity_poly.pdbx_seq_one_letter_code
_entity_poly.pdbx_strand_id
1 'polypeptide(L)'
;MGDLAKPGGPPAQRHRGPAFVRTQRTLLSKNWLLKKRHWVATVLEIVLPVLFILLMTALKSLTSDVTVPAGWSDTTATAGDSSQGSSYSLVNSGYLVQEPTLWGLMLYLGLVSASELHDTDSLLSQDATVCAYTVGYAGLVSADAASPYAVLPACQPHVTPYKLAIAPDNDFTRAYFFETVKQWYPRVTLNASKQVTLPSFNDSVLFFDTEADLETYVTKVGYGKSYETPIVYAALVFDEYPEGDAIGTFQSIEYSVRMNSTVGKRGMPGAVPRTLGDPAFESPFQRTIEQTYYSSYALRGFMTLQTLVARFVNCMPEWNATTKSTTGKCQQPLSTAQTSNDTDARLFRSVQSDVLLADGLPMAFGGSASAVQQQLMSLPSATREQLLKPLRQAPQPYFGTTVAPFPIEKFLSAPFYDQVSSVFPLVFILAYLYAISRVLVVLIQEKETRSREYLKILGVSENAIILSWYLTYLAIFTLSALLQAIASTAGLFVNSDFVLIFIFFLLFSLSVLAFGFFMSTLFSRSRTGAFAGMVLFFFMYFVSSGFSSTSSIGSKTGACLLPPVALAFGVQSLATAESTGVGMSFGSASLVVDNFKFGSAIGMLFLDLLLYTLAGLYLERVIPCEYGT
;
A
#
# COMPACT_ATOMS: atom_id res chain seq x y z
N MET A 1 3.72 -79.68 -31.47
CA MET A 1 3.10 -80.28 -30.27
C MET A 1 4.27 -80.72 -29.41
N GLY A 2 4.81 -79.90 -28.51
CA GLY A 2 4.13 -79.20 -27.40
C GLY A 2 4.40 -80.00 -26.11
N ASP A 3 4.53 -79.50 -24.88
CA ASP A 3 4.57 -78.16 -24.26
C ASP A 3 5.11 -78.37 -22.80
N LEU A 4 5.57 -77.42 -21.98
CA LEU A 4 5.68 -75.94 -22.01
C LEU A 4 6.82 -75.49 -21.04
N ALA A 5 7.08 -74.18 -20.87
CA ALA A 5 8.02 -73.64 -19.87
C ALA A 5 7.33 -73.19 -18.57
N LYS A 6 8.05 -73.16 -17.42
CA LYS A 6 8.28 -71.91 -16.64
C LYS A 6 9.27 -72.04 -15.45
N PRO A 7 9.82 -70.91 -14.94
CA PRO A 7 10.94 -70.88 -13.97
C PRO A 7 10.56 -70.28 -12.59
N GLY A 8 11.54 -70.18 -11.69
CA GLY A 8 11.57 -69.12 -10.67
C GLY A 8 11.89 -69.55 -9.24
N GLY A 9 13.15 -69.39 -8.82
CA GLY A 9 13.52 -69.24 -7.40
C GLY A 9 13.87 -67.77 -7.13
N PRO A 10 13.43 -67.16 -6.01
CA PRO A 10 13.63 -65.72 -5.78
C PRO A 10 15.10 -65.39 -5.44
N PRO A 11 15.61 -64.22 -5.87
CA PRO A 11 16.92 -63.75 -5.43
C PRO A 11 16.87 -63.40 -3.93
N ALA A 12 17.85 -63.88 -3.17
CA ALA A 12 17.92 -63.64 -1.73
C ALA A 12 17.96 -62.14 -1.41
N GLN A 13 17.03 -61.69 -0.55
CA GLN A 13 16.99 -60.31 -0.06
C GLN A 13 18.25 -60.00 0.77
N ARG A 14 19.22 -59.30 0.18
CA ARG A 14 20.34 -58.71 0.95
C ARG A 14 19.78 -57.66 1.93
N HIS A 15 19.81 -57.96 3.23
CA HIS A 15 19.55 -56.99 4.30
C HIS A 15 20.47 -55.76 4.15
N ARG A 16 19.91 -54.63 3.70
CA ARG A 16 20.67 -53.39 3.44
C ARG A 16 21.10 -52.61 4.70
N GLY A 17 20.54 -52.93 5.86
CA GLY A 17 20.69 -52.16 7.12
C GLY A 17 22.13 -51.97 7.62
N PRO A 18 22.85 -53.05 8.02
CA PRO A 18 24.11 -52.91 8.77
C PRO A 18 25.28 -52.42 7.91
N ALA A 19 25.25 -52.63 6.59
CA ALA A 19 26.31 -52.18 5.68
C ALA A 19 26.22 -50.66 5.42
N PHE A 20 25.04 -50.15 5.09
CA PHE A 20 24.84 -48.74 4.76
C PHE A 20 25.23 -47.80 5.92
N VAL A 21 24.86 -48.16 7.16
CA VAL A 21 25.20 -47.37 8.36
C VAL A 21 26.71 -47.36 8.62
N ARG A 22 27.43 -48.46 8.35
CA ARG A 22 28.90 -48.51 8.45
C ARG A 22 29.56 -47.60 7.41
N THR A 23 29.11 -47.66 6.15
CA THR A 23 29.61 -46.77 5.08
C THR A 23 29.31 -45.30 5.35
N GLN A 24 28.15 -44.97 5.92
CA GLN A 24 27.86 -43.59 6.34
C GLN A 24 28.80 -43.11 7.45
N ARG A 25 29.08 -43.93 8.46
CA ARG A 25 30.03 -43.58 9.53
C ARG A 25 31.44 -43.30 9.01
N THR A 26 31.93 -44.07 8.03
CA THR A 26 33.27 -43.83 7.45
C THR A 26 33.31 -42.57 6.58
N LEU A 27 32.27 -42.30 5.80
CA LEU A 27 32.15 -41.06 5.02
C LEU A 27 32.03 -39.82 5.92
N LEU A 28 31.25 -39.89 7.00
CA LEU A 28 31.18 -38.80 7.99
C LEU A 28 32.54 -38.54 8.67
N SER A 29 33.29 -39.60 8.99
CA SER A 29 34.65 -39.47 9.53
C SER A 29 35.61 -38.79 8.53
N LYS A 30 35.54 -39.15 7.23
CA LYS A 30 36.27 -38.47 6.16
C LYS A 30 35.89 -36.97 6.10
N ASN A 31 34.60 -36.65 6.07
CA ASN A 31 34.13 -35.27 5.93
C ASN A 31 34.52 -34.42 7.16
N TRP A 32 34.46 -35.00 8.36
CA TRP A 32 34.95 -34.37 9.59
C TRP A 32 36.45 -34.11 9.56
N LEU A 33 37.27 -35.06 9.08
CA LEU A 33 38.71 -34.86 8.88
C LEU A 33 39.02 -33.74 7.87
N LEU A 34 38.27 -33.67 6.75
CA LEU A 34 38.40 -32.60 5.76
C LEU A 34 38.06 -31.22 6.35
N LYS A 35 36.95 -31.12 7.08
CA LYS A 35 36.55 -29.88 7.79
C LYS A 35 37.55 -29.51 8.89
N LYS A 36 38.07 -30.48 9.65
CA LYS A 36 39.12 -30.26 10.66
C LYS A 36 40.43 -29.75 10.05
N ARG A 37 40.81 -30.20 8.85
CA ARG A 37 41.99 -29.68 8.12
C ARG A 37 41.81 -28.22 7.69
N HIS A 38 40.58 -27.79 7.44
CA HIS A 38 40.22 -26.41 7.13
C HIS A 38 39.34 -25.79 8.24
N TRP A 39 39.74 -25.97 9.50
CA TRP A 39 38.93 -25.57 10.66
C TRP A 39 38.58 -24.08 10.64
N VAL A 40 39.52 -23.19 10.27
CA VAL A 40 39.29 -21.74 10.14
C VAL A 40 38.14 -21.43 9.18
N ALA A 41 38.07 -22.10 8.03
CA ALA A 41 36.97 -21.89 7.08
C ALA A 41 35.63 -22.40 7.64
N THR A 42 35.65 -23.51 8.39
CA THR A 42 34.46 -24.04 9.05
C THR A 42 33.96 -23.12 10.18
N VAL A 43 34.88 -22.51 10.93
CA VAL A 43 34.55 -21.49 11.94
C VAL A 43 33.96 -20.24 11.27
N LEU A 44 34.52 -19.80 10.14
CA LEU A 44 33.96 -18.66 9.38
C LEU A 44 32.57 -18.95 8.80
N GLU A 45 32.28 -20.18 8.35
CA GLU A 45 30.92 -20.61 7.94
C GLU A 45 29.87 -20.45 9.07
N ILE A 46 30.30 -20.55 10.33
CA ILE A 46 29.45 -20.47 11.53
C ILE A 46 29.39 -19.03 12.08
N VAL A 47 30.56 -18.39 12.25
CA VAL A 47 30.70 -17.10 12.95
C VAL A 47 30.29 -15.92 12.08
N LEU A 48 30.46 -15.99 10.76
CA LEU A 48 30.26 -14.82 9.90
C LEU A 48 28.78 -14.36 9.88
N PRO A 49 27.76 -15.23 9.71
CA PRO A 49 26.35 -14.86 9.91
C PRO A 49 26.05 -14.23 11.28
N VAL A 50 26.63 -14.79 12.35
CA VAL A 50 26.46 -14.30 13.73
C VAL A 50 27.09 -12.90 13.90
N LEU A 51 28.27 -12.67 13.33
CA LEU A 51 28.97 -11.38 13.37
C LEU A 51 28.14 -10.27 12.71
N PHE A 52 27.50 -10.55 11.58
CA PHE A 52 26.63 -9.58 10.92
C PHE A 52 25.37 -9.27 11.73
N ILE A 53 24.79 -10.24 12.45
CA ILE A 53 23.70 -9.99 13.40
C ILE A 53 24.19 -9.11 14.56
N LEU A 54 25.33 -9.41 15.16
CA LEU A 54 25.92 -8.60 16.23
C LEU A 54 26.27 -7.18 15.78
N LEU A 55 26.71 -7.00 14.52
CA LEU A 55 26.92 -5.69 13.91
C LEU A 55 25.60 -4.89 13.81
N MET A 56 24.50 -5.53 13.37
CA MET A 56 23.19 -4.88 13.35
C MET A 56 22.68 -4.56 14.76
N THR A 57 22.91 -5.44 15.75
CA THR A 57 22.60 -5.17 17.17
C THR A 57 23.37 -3.97 17.69
N ALA A 58 24.67 -3.86 17.35
CA ALA A 58 25.48 -2.71 17.72
C ALA A 58 24.97 -1.41 17.08
N LEU A 59 24.56 -1.44 15.81
CA LEU A 59 23.94 -0.27 15.16
C LEU A 59 22.59 0.09 15.78
N LYS A 60 21.73 -0.89 16.13
CA LYS A 60 20.47 -0.64 16.86
C LYS A 60 20.73 0.04 18.21
N SER A 61 21.80 -0.32 18.91
CA SER A 61 22.15 0.30 20.20
C SER A 61 22.54 1.79 20.11
N LEU A 62 22.77 2.32 18.91
CA LEU A 62 23.00 3.76 18.67
C LEU A 62 21.70 4.57 18.53
N THR A 63 20.54 3.90 18.46
CA THR A 63 19.22 4.52 18.35
C THR A 63 18.37 4.19 19.58
N SER A 64 17.69 5.18 20.16
CA SER A 64 16.74 4.94 21.25
C SER A 64 15.41 4.43 20.72
N ASP A 65 14.89 3.37 21.35
CA ASP A 65 13.49 2.96 21.17
C ASP A 65 12.56 3.98 21.87
N VAL A 66 11.45 4.31 21.23
CA VAL A 66 10.49 5.34 21.67
C VAL A 66 9.23 4.67 22.21
N THR A 67 8.86 4.98 23.46
CA THR A 67 7.59 4.53 24.04
C THR A 67 6.48 5.47 23.59
N VAL A 68 5.57 5.00 22.73
CA VAL A 68 4.42 5.79 22.28
C VAL A 68 3.24 5.58 23.23
N PRO A 69 2.71 6.64 23.86
CA PRO A 69 1.57 6.54 24.78
C PRO A 69 0.25 6.23 24.05
N ALA A 70 -0.73 5.68 24.77
CA ALA A 70 -2.07 5.44 24.25
C ALA A 70 -2.83 6.77 24.00
N GLY A 71 -3.76 6.78 23.03
CA GLY A 71 -4.54 7.95 22.63
C GLY A 71 -4.27 8.38 21.19
N TRP A 72 -4.24 9.69 20.94
CA TRP A 72 -3.80 10.25 19.67
C TRP A 72 -2.35 10.68 19.79
N SER A 73 -1.44 9.78 19.41
CA SER A 73 -0.01 9.89 19.69
C SER A 73 0.82 9.48 18.49
N ASP A 74 2.05 9.98 18.40
CA ASP A 74 3.00 9.63 17.35
C ASP A 74 4.37 9.19 17.90
N THR A 75 5.27 8.86 16.98
CA THR A 75 6.65 8.44 17.25
C THR A 75 7.62 9.61 17.40
N THR A 76 7.16 10.87 17.35
CA THR A 76 8.02 12.03 17.51
C THR A 76 8.43 12.19 18.97
N ALA A 77 9.72 12.28 19.23
CA ALA A 77 10.27 12.42 20.57
C ALA A 77 9.77 13.71 21.24
N THR A 78 9.29 13.57 22.48
CA THR A 78 8.85 14.71 23.30
C THR A 78 10.02 15.64 23.61
N ALA A 79 9.78 16.95 23.65
CA ALA A 79 10.79 17.94 23.97
C ALA A 79 11.42 17.68 25.36
N GLY A 80 12.66 17.19 25.37
CA GLY A 80 13.43 16.88 26.58
C GLY A 80 13.63 15.38 26.88
N ASP A 81 12.93 14.47 26.19
CA ASP A 81 13.11 13.02 26.37
C ASP A 81 12.98 12.27 25.04
N SER A 82 14.08 11.69 24.55
CA SER A 82 14.10 10.91 23.30
C SER A 82 13.52 9.51 23.41
N SER A 83 13.05 9.10 24.60
CA SER A 83 12.43 7.79 24.86
C SER A 83 10.90 7.83 24.94
N GLN A 84 10.26 9.01 24.86
CA GLN A 84 8.81 9.18 24.95
C GLN A 84 8.24 9.82 23.68
N GLY A 85 7.25 9.17 23.06
CA GLY A 85 6.49 9.69 21.93
C GLY A 85 5.50 10.78 22.35
N SER A 86 5.20 11.70 21.44
CA SER A 86 4.30 12.81 21.71
C SER A 86 2.84 12.37 21.71
N SER A 87 2.06 12.90 22.67
CA SER A 87 0.61 12.66 22.78
C SER A 87 -0.16 13.96 22.68
N TYR A 88 -1.31 13.92 22.00
CA TYR A 88 -2.09 15.09 21.67
C TYR A 88 -3.56 14.92 22.03
N SER A 89 -4.24 16.03 22.35
CA SER A 89 -5.70 16.05 22.46
C SER A 89 -6.32 16.15 21.07
N LEU A 90 -7.37 15.35 20.79
CA LEU A 90 -8.00 15.26 19.47
C LEU A 90 -8.21 16.65 18.80
N VAL A 91 -8.70 17.63 19.57
CA VAL A 91 -9.05 18.98 19.08
C VAL A 91 -7.84 19.81 18.61
N ASN A 92 -6.65 19.65 19.20
CA ASN A 92 -5.46 20.49 18.94
C ASN A 92 -4.31 19.73 18.24
N SER A 93 -4.60 18.59 17.61
CA SER A 93 -3.60 17.57 17.26
C SER A 93 -3.30 17.40 15.77
N GLY A 94 -4.09 18.02 14.89
CA GLY A 94 -4.07 17.72 13.45
C GLY A 94 -4.77 16.40 13.07
N TYR A 95 -5.02 15.47 14.00
CA TYR A 95 -5.77 14.23 13.70
C TYR A 95 -7.26 14.47 13.41
N LEU A 96 -7.85 15.52 13.98
CA LEU A 96 -9.23 15.90 13.71
C LEU A 96 -9.31 16.67 12.38
N VAL A 97 -10.01 16.09 11.41
CA VAL A 97 -10.18 16.66 10.06
C VAL A 97 -11.64 17.02 9.84
N GLN A 98 -11.91 18.25 9.39
CA GLN A 98 -13.28 18.70 9.11
C GLN A 98 -13.60 18.58 7.61
N GLU A 99 -14.79 18.06 7.31
CA GLU A 99 -15.40 18.07 5.97
C GLU A 99 -15.50 19.50 5.43
N PRO A 100 -15.05 19.77 4.19
CA PRO A 100 -15.26 21.06 3.52
C PRO A 100 -16.70 21.16 3.01
N THR A 101 -17.22 22.38 2.89
CA THR A 101 -18.55 22.60 2.34
C THR A 101 -18.54 22.40 0.83
N LEU A 102 -19.72 22.15 0.23
CA LEU A 102 -19.84 22.07 -1.23
C LEU A 102 -19.45 23.40 -1.90
N TRP A 103 -19.54 24.54 -1.21
CA TRP A 103 -19.02 25.82 -1.70
C TRP A 103 -17.50 25.81 -1.84
N GLY A 104 -16.79 25.31 -0.82
CA GLY A 104 -15.35 25.10 -0.86
C GLY A 104 -14.95 24.12 -1.97
N LEU A 105 -15.70 23.03 -2.14
CA LEU A 105 -15.45 22.06 -3.20
C LEU A 105 -15.63 22.66 -4.61
N MET A 106 -16.74 23.36 -4.87
CA MET A 106 -16.98 23.97 -6.19
C MET A 106 -16.00 25.11 -6.49
N LEU A 107 -15.60 25.90 -5.50
CA LEU A 107 -14.50 26.87 -5.64
C LEU A 107 -13.19 26.16 -5.98
N TYR A 108 -12.86 25.08 -5.27
CA TYR A 108 -11.66 24.28 -5.50
C TYR A 108 -11.61 23.72 -6.93
N LEU A 109 -12.72 23.24 -7.50
CA LEU A 109 -12.77 22.82 -8.91
C LEU A 109 -12.39 23.97 -9.86
N GLY A 110 -12.92 25.17 -9.65
CA GLY A 110 -12.56 26.37 -10.42
C GLY A 110 -11.10 26.78 -10.24
N LEU A 111 -10.57 26.70 -9.02
CA LEU A 111 -9.17 27.02 -8.71
C LEU A 111 -8.18 26.02 -9.33
N VAL A 112 -8.51 24.72 -9.34
CA VAL A 112 -7.67 23.71 -10.01
C VAL A 112 -7.66 23.97 -11.52
N SER A 113 -8.82 24.18 -12.15
CA SER A 113 -8.90 24.60 -13.57
C SER A 113 -8.12 25.88 -13.86
N ALA A 114 -8.07 26.83 -12.92
CA ALA A 114 -7.31 28.06 -13.03
C ALA A 114 -5.80 27.90 -12.74
N SER A 115 -5.37 26.78 -12.15
CA SER A 115 -3.96 26.45 -11.93
C SER A 115 -3.37 25.59 -13.03
N GLU A 116 -4.21 24.85 -13.77
CA GLU A 116 -3.86 23.91 -14.83
C GLU A 116 -4.22 24.46 -16.24
N LEU A 117 -3.98 25.76 -16.47
CA LEU A 117 -4.08 26.31 -17.83
C LEU A 117 -3.05 25.64 -18.75
N HIS A 118 -3.47 25.35 -19.98
CA HIS A 118 -2.66 24.72 -21.02
C HIS A 118 -2.49 25.62 -22.25
N ASP A 119 -1.51 25.30 -23.09
CA ASP A 119 -1.17 26.01 -24.33
C ASP A 119 -0.93 27.53 -24.15
N THR A 120 -0.46 27.91 -22.95
CA THR A 120 -0.25 29.31 -22.52
C THR A 120 0.90 30.02 -23.24
N ASP A 121 1.74 29.30 -23.99
CA ASP A 121 2.86 29.87 -24.76
C ASP A 121 2.39 30.87 -25.84
N SER A 122 1.11 30.80 -26.23
CA SER A 122 0.47 31.72 -27.18
C SER A 122 -0.25 32.91 -26.53
N LEU A 123 -0.39 32.93 -25.20
CA LEU A 123 -1.07 33.98 -24.45
C LEU A 123 -0.09 35.04 -23.94
N LEU A 124 -0.53 36.31 -23.92
CA LEU A 124 0.15 37.34 -23.13
C LEU A 124 -0.01 37.03 -21.64
N SER A 125 1.02 37.31 -20.84
CA SER A 125 1.00 37.05 -19.39
C SER A 125 -0.11 37.78 -18.63
N GLN A 126 -0.63 38.88 -19.18
CA GLN A 126 -1.79 39.59 -18.65
C GLN A 126 -3.10 38.85 -18.95
N ASP A 127 -3.25 38.29 -20.15
CA ASP A 127 -4.46 37.52 -20.52
C ASP A 127 -4.52 36.20 -19.76
N ALA A 128 -3.37 35.53 -19.58
CA ALA A 128 -3.27 34.32 -18.76
C ALA A 128 -3.69 34.57 -17.29
N THR A 129 -3.31 35.71 -16.69
CA THR A 129 -3.76 36.04 -15.32
C THR A 129 -5.23 36.43 -15.26
N VAL A 130 -5.80 37.07 -16.29
CA VAL A 130 -7.25 37.31 -16.40
C VAL A 130 -8.02 36.00 -16.52
N CYS A 131 -7.56 35.05 -17.34
CA CYS A 131 -8.18 33.72 -17.46
C CYS A 131 -8.14 32.94 -16.13
N ALA A 132 -6.98 32.85 -15.49
CA ALA A 132 -6.87 32.22 -14.18
C ALA A 132 -7.76 32.90 -13.11
N TYR A 133 -7.81 34.24 -13.10
CA TYR A 133 -8.61 34.97 -12.12
C TYR A 133 -10.12 34.79 -12.33
N THR A 134 -10.58 34.84 -13.58
CA THR A 134 -12.02 34.80 -13.89
C THR A 134 -12.61 33.40 -13.71
N VAL A 135 -11.86 32.34 -14.03
CA VAL A 135 -12.25 30.95 -13.77
C VAL A 135 -12.15 30.63 -12.26
N GLY A 136 -11.03 30.99 -11.62
CA GLY A 136 -10.74 30.63 -10.23
C GLY A 136 -11.50 31.42 -9.17
N TYR A 137 -11.72 32.73 -9.38
CA TYR A 137 -12.30 33.63 -8.37
C TYR A 137 -13.60 34.32 -8.78
N ALA A 138 -13.82 34.60 -10.07
CA ALA A 138 -15.11 35.17 -10.54
C ALA A 138 -16.18 34.08 -10.83
N GLY A 139 -15.80 32.81 -10.68
CA GLY A 139 -16.69 31.66 -10.83
C GLY A 139 -17.17 31.43 -12.26
N LEU A 140 -16.49 31.95 -13.29
CA LEU A 140 -16.82 31.71 -14.70
C LEU A 140 -16.36 30.31 -15.11
N VAL A 141 -17.09 29.30 -14.65
CA VAL A 141 -16.73 27.89 -14.80
C VAL A 141 -17.61 27.11 -15.78
N SER A 142 -18.76 27.63 -16.22
CA SER A 142 -19.71 26.83 -17.04
C SER A 142 -19.04 26.33 -18.32
N ALA A 143 -19.35 25.07 -18.67
CA ALA A 143 -18.94 24.43 -19.93
C ALA A 143 -19.99 24.66 -21.05
N ASP A 144 -21.22 25.03 -20.70
CA ASP A 144 -22.21 25.51 -21.67
C ASP A 144 -21.86 26.95 -22.05
N ALA A 145 -21.55 27.15 -23.35
CA ALA A 145 -21.25 28.45 -23.94
C ALA A 145 -22.46 29.39 -24.05
N ALA A 146 -23.70 28.88 -23.92
CA ALA A 146 -24.90 29.70 -23.83
C ALA A 146 -25.13 30.28 -22.42
N SER A 147 -24.44 29.75 -21.39
CA SER A 147 -24.51 30.30 -20.03
C SER A 147 -23.83 31.68 -19.96
N PRO A 148 -24.44 32.69 -19.31
CA PRO A 148 -23.76 33.96 -19.02
C PRO A 148 -22.55 33.80 -18.07
N TYR A 149 -22.34 32.58 -17.56
CA TYR A 149 -21.29 32.20 -16.64
C TYR A 149 -20.30 31.18 -17.26
N ALA A 150 -20.32 31.05 -18.59
CA ALA A 150 -19.31 30.32 -19.36
C ALA A 150 -17.90 30.86 -19.08
N VAL A 151 -16.89 29.99 -19.24
CA VAL A 151 -15.49 30.44 -19.37
C VAL A 151 -15.41 31.46 -20.51
N LEU A 152 -14.70 32.56 -20.32
CA LEU A 152 -14.58 33.63 -21.33
C LEU A 152 -14.09 33.05 -22.68
N PRO A 153 -14.63 33.46 -23.84
CA PRO A 153 -14.25 32.90 -25.14
C PRO A 153 -12.75 32.92 -25.45
N ALA A 154 -12.02 33.95 -24.98
CA ALA A 154 -10.57 34.03 -25.12
C ALA A 154 -9.79 33.01 -24.26
N CYS A 155 -10.42 32.47 -23.20
CA CYS A 155 -9.82 31.52 -22.26
C CYS A 155 -10.24 30.07 -22.53
N GLN A 156 -11.33 29.83 -23.27
CA GLN A 156 -11.82 28.49 -23.61
C GLN A 156 -10.76 27.58 -24.27
N PRO A 157 -9.87 28.06 -25.17
CA PRO A 157 -8.82 27.20 -25.74
C PRO A 157 -7.72 26.77 -24.78
N HIS A 158 -7.70 27.32 -23.55
CA HIS A 158 -6.59 27.20 -22.59
C HIS A 158 -7.02 26.64 -21.23
N VAL A 159 -8.31 26.37 -21.03
CA VAL A 159 -8.91 25.98 -19.75
C VAL A 159 -9.68 24.68 -19.93
N THR A 160 -9.35 23.68 -19.13
CA THR A 160 -10.16 22.46 -18.98
C THR A 160 -10.95 22.56 -17.68
N PRO A 161 -12.28 22.74 -17.73
CA PRO A 161 -13.10 22.80 -16.52
C PRO A 161 -13.09 21.46 -15.75
N TYR A 162 -12.94 21.51 -14.44
CA TYR A 162 -13.28 20.39 -13.56
C TYR A 162 -14.78 20.42 -13.23
N LYS A 163 -15.44 19.26 -13.28
CA LYS A 163 -16.89 19.11 -13.15
C LYS A 163 -17.29 17.98 -12.23
N LEU A 164 -18.46 18.13 -11.61
CA LEU A 164 -19.21 17.03 -11.03
C LEU A 164 -20.07 16.40 -12.12
N ALA A 165 -20.21 15.07 -12.15
CA ALA A 165 -21.11 14.36 -13.04
C ALA A 165 -22.32 13.80 -12.28
N ILE A 166 -23.46 13.70 -12.95
CA ILE A 166 -24.65 12.99 -12.47
C ILE A 166 -25.11 12.02 -13.57
N ALA A 167 -25.41 10.78 -13.19
CA ALA A 167 -25.99 9.76 -14.05
C ALA A 167 -26.99 8.89 -13.26
N PRO A 168 -28.02 8.31 -13.90
CA PRO A 168 -28.50 8.61 -15.26
C PRO A 168 -29.14 10.01 -15.35
N ASP A 169 -29.45 10.49 -16.56
CA ASP A 169 -30.21 11.73 -16.78
C ASP A 169 -31.71 11.41 -16.94
N ASN A 170 -32.50 11.64 -15.88
CA ASN A 170 -33.92 11.31 -15.86
C ASN A 170 -34.73 12.29 -14.97
N ASP A 171 -36.04 12.08 -14.87
CA ASP A 171 -36.92 12.94 -14.06
C ASP A 171 -36.47 13.04 -12.58
N PHE A 172 -35.95 11.94 -12.00
CA PHE A 172 -35.47 11.92 -10.62
C PHE A 172 -34.17 12.71 -10.44
N THR A 173 -33.17 12.52 -11.31
CA THR A 173 -31.86 13.17 -11.16
C THR A 173 -31.89 14.63 -11.62
N ARG A 174 -32.55 14.93 -12.74
CA ARG A 174 -32.60 16.28 -13.33
C ARG A 174 -33.72 17.14 -12.75
N ALA A 175 -34.97 16.68 -12.79
CA ALA A 175 -36.12 17.51 -12.44
C ALA A 175 -36.41 17.56 -10.93
N TYR A 176 -35.92 16.58 -10.15
CA TYR A 176 -36.15 16.49 -8.71
C TYR A 176 -34.89 16.72 -7.87
N PHE A 177 -33.83 15.91 -8.02
CA PHE A 177 -32.56 16.07 -7.27
C PHE A 177 -31.85 17.37 -7.63
N PHE A 178 -31.46 17.55 -8.90
CA PHE A 178 -30.67 18.68 -9.33
C PHE A 178 -31.38 20.02 -9.13
N GLU A 179 -32.67 20.16 -9.50
CA GLU A 179 -33.41 21.41 -9.27
C GLU A 179 -33.54 21.75 -7.77
N THR A 180 -33.63 20.76 -6.88
CA THR A 180 -33.57 21.01 -5.43
C THR A 180 -32.18 21.53 -5.02
N VAL A 181 -31.11 20.82 -5.40
CA VAL A 181 -29.73 21.19 -5.01
C VAL A 181 -29.32 22.55 -5.61
N LYS A 182 -29.71 22.83 -6.85
CA LYS A 182 -29.54 24.12 -7.54
C LYS A 182 -30.18 25.28 -6.77
N GLN A 183 -31.35 25.08 -6.15
CA GLN A 183 -31.97 26.08 -5.28
C GLN A 183 -31.28 26.24 -3.93
N TRP A 184 -30.53 25.25 -3.46
CA TRP A 184 -29.72 25.32 -2.25
C TRP A 184 -28.34 25.95 -2.49
N TYR A 185 -27.80 25.79 -3.70
CA TYR A 185 -26.47 26.25 -4.09
C TYR A 185 -26.50 27.22 -5.30
N PRO A 186 -27.12 28.42 -5.16
CA PRO A 186 -27.11 29.48 -6.17
C PRO A 186 -25.73 30.15 -6.28
N ARG A 187 -25.49 30.99 -7.29
CA ARG A 187 -24.25 31.80 -7.36
C ARG A 187 -24.18 32.79 -6.17
N VAL A 188 -23.04 32.86 -5.46
CA VAL A 188 -22.86 33.72 -4.26
C VAL A 188 -21.64 34.64 -4.41
N THR A 189 -21.86 35.96 -4.48
CA THR A 189 -20.76 36.95 -4.53
C THR A 189 -20.27 37.27 -3.11
N LEU A 190 -19.00 36.95 -2.83
CA LEU A 190 -18.34 37.21 -1.54
C LEU A 190 -17.81 38.64 -1.43
N ASN A 191 -17.36 39.23 -2.54
CA ASN A 191 -16.91 40.62 -2.58
C ASN A 191 -17.07 41.20 -4.00
N ALA A 192 -17.98 42.16 -4.17
CA ALA A 192 -18.26 42.76 -5.47
C ALA A 192 -17.09 43.62 -6.00
N SER A 193 -16.43 44.40 -5.14
CA SER A 193 -15.31 45.26 -5.51
C SER A 193 -14.08 44.48 -6.01
N LYS A 194 -13.89 43.27 -5.47
CA LYS A 194 -12.86 42.32 -5.91
C LYS A 194 -13.39 41.28 -6.91
N GLN A 195 -14.65 41.36 -7.34
CA GLN A 195 -15.29 40.39 -8.24
C GLN A 195 -15.22 38.92 -7.79
N VAL A 196 -15.05 38.64 -6.48
CA VAL A 196 -14.94 37.28 -5.96
C VAL A 196 -16.32 36.68 -5.76
N THR A 197 -16.62 35.61 -6.49
CA THR A 197 -17.92 34.95 -6.58
C THR A 197 -17.77 33.44 -6.61
N LEU A 198 -18.44 32.75 -5.69
CA LEU A 198 -18.56 31.29 -5.67
C LEU A 198 -19.45 30.84 -6.84
N PRO A 199 -19.03 29.85 -7.63
CA PRO A 199 -19.83 29.30 -8.73
C PRO A 199 -21.10 28.63 -8.22
N SER A 200 -22.12 28.55 -9.08
CA SER A 200 -23.36 27.84 -8.76
C SER A 200 -23.21 26.33 -9.00
N PHE A 201 -24.06 25.53 -8.38
CA PHE A 201 -24.12 24.09 -8.68
C PHE A 201 -24.53 23.84 -10.15
N ASN A 202 -25.42 24.67 -10.70
CA ASN A 202 -25.84 24.61 -12.10
C ASN A 202 -24.66 24.72 -13.07
N ASP A 203 -23.75 25.65 -12.82
CA ASP A 203 -22.58 25.88 -13.70
C ASP A 203 -21.47 24.82 -13.49
N SER A 204 -21.57 23.98 -12.45
CA SER A 204 -20.50 23.08 -11.98
C SER A 204 -20.74 21.60 -12.32
N VAL A 205 -21.89 21.26 -12.90
CA VAL A 205 -22.36 19.88 -13.12
C VAL A 205 -22.46 19.52 -14.61
N LEU A 206 -22.20 18.27 -14.94
CA LEU A 206 -22.51 17.60 -16.20
C LEU A 206 -23.48 16.44 -15.97
N PHE A 207 -24.26 16.10 -16.99
CA PHE A 207 -25.17 14.95 -16.98
C PHE A 207 -24.78 13.94 -18.05
N PHE A 208 -25.10 12.68 -17.79
CA PHE A 208 -24.91 11.56 -18.71
C PHE A 208 -26.18 10.70 -18.72
N ASP A 209 -26.68 10.36 -19.91
CA ASP A 209 -27.93 9.61 -20.08
C ASP A 209 -27.90 8.30 -19.29
N THR A 210 -26.79 7.56 -19.36
CA THR A 210 -26.55 6.34 -18.56
C THR A 210 -25.16 6.31 -17.91
N GLU A 211 -24.96 5.38 -16.98
CA GLU A 211 -23.64 5.04 -16.42
C GLU A 211 -22.64 4.66 -17.53
N ALA A 212 -23.07 3.88 -18.53
CA ALA A 212 -22.21 3.43 -19.62
C ALA A 212 -21.71 4.59 -20.49
N ASP A 213 -22.50 5.67 -20.63
CA ASP A 213 -22.09 6.89 -21.34
C ASP A 213 -21.04 7.67 -20.54
N LEU A 214 -21.17 7.72 -19.21
CA LEU A 214 -20.16 8.28 -18.32
C LEU A 214 -18.84 7.49 -18.41
N GLU A 215 -18.89 6.15 -18.40
CA GLU A 215 -17.69 5.32 -18.55
C GLU A 215 -17.05 5.47 -19.94
N THR A 216 -17.86 5.50 -21.00
CA THR A 216 -17.40 5.76 -22.37
C THR A 216 -16.77 7.15 -22.50
N TYR A 217 -17.31 8.15 -21.80
CA TYR A 217 -16.77 9.51 -21.79
C TYR A 217 -15.40 9.59 -21.12
N VAL A 218 -15.22 9.02 -19.92
CA VAL A 218 -13.93 9.10 -19.20
C VAL A 218 -12.85 8.21 -19.81
N THR A 219 -13.22 7.19 -20.59
CA THR A 219 -12.26 6.35 -21.35
C THR A 219 -11.96 6.87 -22.76
N LYS A 220 -12.67 7.89 -23.24
CA LYS A 220 -12.52 8.46 -24.59
C LYS A 220 -11.13 9.06 -24.82
N VAL A 221 -10.56 8.80 -25.99
CA VAL A 221 -9.33 9.49 -26.45
C VAL A 221 -9.61 10.99 -26.57
N GLY A 222 -8.94 11.80 -25.74
CA GLY A 222 -9.16 13.25 -25.67
C GLY A 222 -10.00 13.72 -24.47
N TYR A 223 -10.42 12.83 -23.57
CA TYR A 223 -10.93 13.20 -22.25
C TYR A 223 -9.97 14.14 -21.51
N GLY A 224 -10.49 15.21 -20.92
CA GLY A 224 -9.74 16.14 -20.09
C GLY A 224 -8.69 16.99 -20.82
N LYS A 225 -8.86 17.21 -22.13
CA LYS A 225 -7.89 17.95 -22.97
C LYS A 225 -8.38 19.29 -23.49
N SER A 226 -9.65 19.63 -23.36
CA SER A 226 -10.19 20.91 -23.82
C SER A 226 -11.42 21.31 -23.02
N TYR A 227 -11.86 22.55 -23.23
CA TYR A 227 -13.13 23.07 -22.73
C TYR A 227 -14.36 22.22 -23.15
N GLU A 228 -14.32 21.60 -24.33
CA GLU A 228 -15.38 20.72 -24.83
C GLU A 228 -15.34 19.30 -24.21
N THR A 229 -14.22 18.90 -23.60
CA THR A 229 -14.09 17.65 -22.83
C THR A 229 -13.66 17.89 -21.38
N PRO A 230 -14.50 18.56 -20.55
CA PRO A 230 -14.22 18.78 -19.12
C PRO A 230 -13.83 17.51 -18.36
N ILE A 231 -12.99 17.68 -17.33
CA ILE A 231 -12.58 16.59 -16.43
C ILE A 231 -13.70 16.33 -15.42
N VAL A 232 -14.17 15.09 -15.35
CA VAL A 232 -15.05 14.63 -14.26
C VAL A 232 -14.18 14.41 -13.02
N TYR A 233 -14.33 15.30 -12.03
CA TYR A 233 -13.66 15.20 -10.73
C TYR A 233 -14.28 14.09 -9.87
N ALA A 234 -15.61 14.07 -9.85
CA ALA A 234 -16.44 13.11 -9.15
C ALA A 234 -17.76 12.91 -9.91
N ALA A 235 -18.35 11.72 -9.81
CA ALA A 235 -19.68 11.43 -10.32
C ALA A 235 -20.59 10.89 -9.21
N LEU A 236 -21.85 11.34 -9.22
CA LEU A 236 -22.95 10.71 -8.51
C LEU A 236 -23.69 9.82 -9.51
N VAL A 237 -23.58 8.50 -9.34
CA VAL A 237 -24.36 7.52 -10.11
C VAL A 237 -25.47 7.01 -9.20
N PHE A 238 -26.72 7.10 -9.64
CA PHE A 238 -27.87 6.54 -8.91
C PHE A 238 -28.24 5.20 -9.54
N ASP A 239 -28.15 4.15 -8.73
CA ASP A 239 -28.26 2.74 -9.15
C ASP A 239 -29.71 2.23 -8.92
N GLU A 240 -30.32 2.58 -7.79
CA GLU A 240 -31.77 2.45 -7.53
C GLU A 240 -32.37 3.84 -7.20
N TYR A 241 -33.53 4.17 -7.77
CA TYR A 241 -34.23 5.43 -7.53
C TYR A 241 -35.74 5.31 -7.81
N PRO A 242 -36.59 6.18 -7.21
CA PRO A 242 -38.02 6.20 -7.50
C PRO A 242 -38.36 6.82 -8.86
N GLU A 243 -39.43 6.35 -9.48
CA GLU A 243 -39.92 6.84 -10.78
C GLU A 243 -41.37 7.36 -10.71
N GLY A 244 -41.72 8.29 -11.60
CA GLY A 244 -43.10 8.79 -11.77
C GLY A 244 -43.71 9.37 -10.50
N ASP A 245 -44.86 8.83 -10.09
CA ASP A 245 -45.60 9.24 -8.89
C ASP A 245 -44.93 8.81 -7.57
N ALA A 246 -43.95 7.89 -7.62
CA ALA A 246 -43.21 7.46 -6.43
C ALA A 246 -42.10 8.46 -6.02
N ILE A 247 -41.71 9.37 -6.91
CA ILE A 247 -40.76 10.44 -6.61
C ILE A 247 -41.34 11.35 -5.51
N GLY A 248 -40.53 11.70 -4.51
CA GLY A 248 -41.01 12.44 -3.33
C GLY A 248 -41.77 11.59 -2.30
N THR A 249 -41.79 10.26 -2.45
CA THR A 249 -42.28 9.33 -1.43
C THR A 249 -41.14 8.52 -0.80
N PHE A 250 -41.40 7.84 0.32
CA PHE A 250 -40.43 6.96 0.98
C PHE A 250 -40.13 5.73 0.11
N GLN A 251 -38.93 5.68 -0.46
CA GLN A 251 -38.44 4.60 -1.34
C GLN A 251 -36.96 4.30 -1.06
N SER A 252 -36.49 3.13 -1.52
CA SER A 252 -35.05 2.82 -1.57
C SER A 252 -34.36 3.77 -2.56
N ILE A 253 -33.13 4.18 -2.23
CA ILE A 253 -32.24 4.90 -3.13
C ILE A 253 -30.84 4.31 -2.94
N GLU A 254 -30.30 3.68 -3.98
CA GLU A 254 -28.91 3.20 -4.03
C GLU A 254 -28.11 4.16 -4.92
N TYR A 255 -26.91 4.52 -4.47
CA TYR A 255 -26.05 5.44 -5.21
C TYR A 255 -24.57 5.20 -4.95
N SER A 256 -23.78 5.46 -5.97
CA SER A 256 -22.34 5.30 -6.00
C SER A 256 -21.64 6.65 -6.23
N VAL A 257 -20.74 7.04 -5.32
CA VAL A 257 -19.86 8.21 -5.51
C VAL A 257 -18.57 7.74 -6.19
N ARG A 258 -18.41 8.03 -7.50
CA ARG A 258 -17.23 7.63 -8.27
C ARG A 258 -16.21 8.76 -8.32
N MET A 259 -14.98 8.51 -7.90
CA MET A 259 -13.89 9.50 -7.88
C MET A 259 -12.54 8.85 -8.23
N ASN A 260 -11.57 9.68 -8.61
CA ASN A 260 -10.25 9.19 -8.99
C ASN A 260 -9.49 8.53 -7.81
N SER A 261 -9.42 7.20 -7.81
CA SER A 261 -8.67 6.37 -6.86
C SER A 261 -7.33 5.86 -7.42
N THR A 262 -6.80 6.47 -8.49
CA THR A 262 -5.45 6.16 -8.98
C THR A 262 -4.40 6.58 -7.95
N VAL A 263 -3.37 5.75 -7.81
CA VAL A 263 -2.30 5.94 -6.83
C VAL A 263 -1.17 6.73 -7.50
N GLY A 264 -0.75 7.83 -6.88
CA GLY A 264 0.30 8.70 -7.39
C GLY A 264 1.69 8.06 -7.33
N LYS A 265 2.69 8.74 -7.90
CA LYS A 265 4.10 8.37 -7.74
C LYS A 265 4.43 8.25 -6.24
N ARG A 266 5.08 7.14 -5.85
CA ARG A 266 5.41 6.75 -4.45
C ARG A 266 4.24 6.26 -3.57
N GLY A 267 3.07 5.95 -4.12
CA GLY A 267 2.04 5.25 -3.34
C GLY A 267 0.99 6.14 -2.66
N MET A 268 1.07 7.47 -2.81
CA MET A 268 0.06 8.38 -2.25
C MET A 268 -1.32 8.10 -2.89
N PRO A 269 -2.42 8.05 -2.10
CA PRO A 269 -3.76 7.87 -2.64
C PRO A 269 -4.16 9.07 -3.52
N GLY A 270 -5.08 8.82 -4.45
CA GLY A 270 -5.67 9.85 -5.31
C GLY A 270 -6.68 10.72 -4.55
N ALA A 271 -7.72 11.14 -5.25
CA ALA A 271 -8.81 11.90 -4.64
C ALA A 271 -9.58 11.06 -3.60
N VAL A 272 -9.62 9.74 -3.71
CA VAL A 272 -10.26 8.84 -2.73
C VAL A 272 -9.39 7.60 -2.50
N PRO A 273 -9.30 7.07 -1.27
CA PRO A 273 -8.69 5.75 -1.01
C PRO A 273 -9.35 4.64 -1.85
N ARG A 274 -8.58 3.61 -2.19
CA ARG A 274 -9.13 2.42 -2.86
C ARG A 274 -9.88 1.56 -1.84
N THR A 275 -11.12 1.20 -2.15
CA THR A 275 -11.97 0.28 -1.39
C THR A 275 -11.93 -1.16 -1.91
N LEU A 276 -11.30 -1.40 -3.06
CA LEU A 276 -11.24 -2.71 -3.72
C LEU A 276 -10.02 -3.54 -3.26
N GLY A 277 -10.31 -4.73 -2.73
CA GLY A 277 -9.33 -5.71 -2.28
C GLY A 277 -9.63 -6.15 -0.85
N ASP A 278 -9.90 -7.44 -0.65
CA ASP A 278 -10.26 -7.99 0.66
C ASP A 278 -9.00 -8.47 1.43
N PRO A 279 -8.54 -7.78 2.49
CA PRO A 279 -8.91 -6.44 2.94
C PRO A 279 -7.94 -5.36 2.41
N ALA A 280 -8.34 -4.09 2.58
CA ALA A 280 -7.47 -2.93 2.44
C ALA A 280 -6.46 -2.82 3.59
N PHE A 281 -5.57 -3.81 3.67
CA PHE A 281 -4.32 -3.87 4.42
C PHE A 281 -4.24 -3.08 5.74
N GLU A 282 -5.09 -3.42 6.72
CA GLU A 282 -4.66 -3.29 8.11
C GLU A 282 -3.44 -4.22 8.29
N SER A 283 -2.25 -3.63 8.27
CA SER A 283 -1.06 -4.37 8.69
C SER A 283 -1.27 -4.72 10.16
N PRO A 284 -1.22 -6.00 10.58
CA PRO A 284 -1.49 -6.38 11.96
C PRO A 284 -0.42 -5.89 12.95
N PHE A 285 0.68 -5.35 12.42
CA PHE A 285 1.73 -4.67 13.16
C PHE A 285 1.65 -3.14 13.05
N GLN A 286 0.70 -2.56 12.30
CA GLN A 286 0.49 -1.12 12.31
C GLN A 286 -0.06 -0.68 13.67
N ARG A 287 0.78 0.04 14.42
CA ARG A 287 0.41 0.67 15.70
C ARG A 287 0.35 2.20 15.61
N THR A 288 0.84 2.78 14.51
CA THR A 288 0.79 4.21 14.23
C THR A 288 -0.50 4.61 13.53
N ILE A 289 -0.97 5.83 13.84
CA ILE A 289 -2.12 6.45 13.16
C ILE A 289 -1.67 6.92 11.76
N GLU A 290 -2.18 6.27 10.71
CA GLU A 290 -1.96 6.70 9.33
C GLU A 290 -3.00 7.75 8.94
N GLN A 291 -2.57 9.00 8.78
CA GLN A 291 -3.48 10.13 8.53
C GLN A 291 -3.95 10.24 7.08
N THR A 292 -3.18 9.72 6.12
CA THR A 292 -3.36 10.05 4.69
C THR A 292 -4.71 9.60 4.12
N TYR A 293 -5.21 8.43 4.51
CA TYR A 293 -6.41 7.84 3.90
C TYR A 293 -7.72 8.51 4.36
N TYR A 294 -7.92 8.68 5.67
CA TYR A 294 -9.14 9.29 6.19
C TYR A 294 -9.17 10.81 5.97
N SER A 295 -8.02 11.48 6.00
CA SER A 295 -7.94 12.90 5.66
C SER A 295 -8.27 13.14 4.19
N SER A 296 -7.79 12.30 3.26
CA SER A 296 -8.18 12.40 1.85
C SER A 296 -9.67 12.16 1.65
N TYR A 297 -10.24 11.14 2.29
CA TYR A 297 -11.69 10.86 2.27
C TYR A 297 -12.55 12.06 2.73
N ALA A 298 -12.13 12.72 3.82
CA ALA A 298 -12.84 13.87 4.37
C ALA A 298 -12.65 15.15 3.53
N LEU A 299 -11.43 15.44 3.06
CA LEU A 299 -11.07 16.73 2.46
C LEU A 299 -11.24 16.82 0.95
N ARG A 300 -11.21 15.70 0.21
CA ARG A 300 -11.34 15.70 -1.25
C ARG A 300 -12.78 15.77 -1.75
N GLY A 301 -13.76 15.88 -0.86
CA GLY A 301 -15.16 16.06 -1.22
C GLY A 301 -15.99 14.78 -1.39
N PHE A 302 -15.41 13.59 -1.23
CA PHE A 302 -16.19 12.34 -1.22
C PHE A 302 -17.24 12.37 -0.11
N MET A 303 -16.82 12.69 1.11
CA MET A 303 -17.72 12.89 2.25
C MET A 303 -18.73 14.01 1.97
N THR A 304 -18.30 15.15 1.44
CA THR A 304 -19.15 16.29 1.07
C THR A 304 -20.27 15.91 0.10
N LEU A 305 -20.00 15.02 -0.85
CA LEU A 305 -21.00 14.51 -1.81
C LEU A 305 -21.96 13.51 -1.17
N GLN A 306 -21.51 12.65 -0.26
CA GLN A 306 -22.41 11.80 0.54
C GLN A 306 -23.32 12.63 1.44
N THR A 307 -22.77 13.63 2.12
CA THR A 307 -23.54 14.59 2.95
C THR A 307 -24.55 15.37 2.11
N LEU A 308 -24.23 15.72 0.87
CA LEU A 308 -25.17 16.34 -0.07
C LEU A 308 -26.37 15.42 -0.38
N VAL A 309 -26.11 14.16 -0.74
CA VAL A 309 -27.18 13.18 -1.01
C VAL A 309 -28.00 12.91 0.26
N ALA A 310 -27.35 12.75 1.41
CA ALA A 310 -28.03 12.58 2.70
C ALA A 310 -28.94 13.78 3.04
N ARG A 311 -28.50 15.02 2.79
CA ARG A 311 -29.34 16.23 2.95
C ARG A 311 -30.58 16.21 2.07
N PHE A 312 -30.41 15.80 0.81
CA PHE A 312 -31.53 15.66 -0.12
C PHE A 312 -32.53 14.59 0.33
N VAL A 313 -32.05 13.38 0.65
CA VAL A 313 -32.90 12.25 1.08
C VAL A 313 -33.64 12.57 2.39
N ASN A 314 -32.96 13.14 3.38
CA ASN A 314 -33.58 13.54 4.66
C ASN A 314 -34.61 14.68 4.50
N CYS A 315 -34.38 15.60 3.56
CA CYS A 315 -35.33 16.67 3.24
C CYS A 315 -36.60 16.12 2.60
N MET A 316 -36.45 15.16 1.68
CA MET A 316 -37.51 14.63 0.82
C MET A 316 -38.37 15.76 0.24
N PRO A 317 -37.85 16.55 -0.73
CA PRO A 317 -38.55 17.70 -1.28
C PRO A 317 -39.98 17.39 -1.79
N GLU A 318 -40.85 18.39 -1.81
CA GLU A 318 -42.17 18.29 -2.46
C GLU A 318 -42.00 17.99 -3.96
N TRP A 319 -42.65 16.94 -4.45
CA TRP A 319 -42.72 16.59 -5.88
C TRP A 319 -44.12 16.79 -6.44
N ASN A 320 -44.22 17.36 -7.63
CA ASN A 320 -45.44 17.38 -8.42
C ASN A 320 -45.24 16.56 -9.70
N ALA A 321 -45.79 15.35 -9.72
CA ALA A 321 -45.67 14.42 -10.85
C ALA A 321 -46.37 14.91 -12.13
N THR A 322 -47.43 15.75 -12.02
CA THR A 322 -48.13 16.29 -13.19
C THR A 322 -47.29 17.34 -13.92
N THR A 323 -46.58 18.20 -13.18
CA THR A 323 -45.71 19.24 -13.76
C THR A 323 -44.24 18.83 -13.84
N LYS A 324 -43.90 17.61 -13.38
CA LYS A 324 -42.54 17.09 -13.23
C LYS A 324 -41.59 18.11 -12.59
N SER A 325 -41.97 18.65 -11.43
CA SER A 325 -41.20 19.72 -10.79
C SER A 325 -41.22 19.67 -9.26
N THR A 326 -40.17 20.26 -8.67
CA THR A 326 -39.97 20.41 -7.21
C THR A 326 -40.09 21.86 -6.78
N THR A 327 -40.70 22.10 -5.62
CA THR A 327 -40.70 23.44 -4.98
C THR A 327 -39.43 23.69 -4.15
N GLY A 328 -38.58 22.68 -3.97
CA GLY A 328 -37.40 22.71 -3.10
C GLY A 328 -37.71 22.78 -1.59
N LYS A 329 -38.99 22.72 -1.19
CA LYS A 329 -39.41 22.66 0.22
C LYS A 329 -39.37 21.22 0.72
N CYS A 330 -38.81 21.01 1.90
CA CYS A 330 -38.73 19.70 2.54
C CYS A 330 -40.10 19.27 3.08
N GLN A 331 -40.54 18.06 2.75
CA GLN A 331 -41.76 17.48 3.32
C GLN A 331 -41.59 17.10 4.79
N GLN A 332 -40.36 16.84 5.24
CA GLN A 332 -40.04 16.52 6.62
C GLN A 332 -39.66 17.79 7.42
N PRO A 333 -40.51 18.31 8.33
CA PRO A 333 -40.21 19.56 9.03
C PRO A 333 -38.97 19.48 9.93
N LEU A 334 -38.65 18.28 10.42
CA LEU A 334 -37.48 18.02 11.26
C LEU A 334 -36.16 17.94 10.47
N SER A 335 -36.19 17.88 9.14
CA SER A 335 -34.98 17.91 8.32
C SER A 335 -34.32 19.28 8.29
N THR A 336 -35.11 20.35 8.52
CA THR A 336 -34.69 21.74 8.36
C THR A 336 -34.55 22.42 9.72
N ALA A 337 -33.36 22.96 10.01
CA ALA A 337 -33.10 23.73 11.21
C ALA A 337 -34.00 24.97 11.28
N GLN A 338 -34.53 25.27 12.47
CA GLN A 338 -35.21 26.54 12.71
C GLN A 338 -34.23 27.71 12.60
N THR A 339 -34.67 28.78 11.95
CA THR A 339 -33.92 30.03 11.79
C THR A 339 -33.81 30.75 13.12
N SER A 340 -32.59 30.88 13.67
CA SER A 340 -32.31 31.67 14.86
C SER A 340 -30.86 32.17 14.82
N ASN A 341 -30.58 33.30 15.45
CA ASN A 341 -29.23 33.88 15.47
C ASN A 341 -28.17 32.91 16.01
N ASP A 342 -28.54 32.05 16.96
CA ASP A 342 -27.64 31.07 17.59
C ASP A 342 -27.44 29.82 16.71
N THR A 343 -28.51 29.25 16.14
CA THR A 343 -28.39 28.14 15.17
C THR A 343 -27.62 28.57 13.91
N ASP A 344 -27.90 29.76 13.38
CA ASP A 344 -27.23 30.30 12.21
C ASP A 344 -25.78 30.71 12.49
N ALA A 345 -25.45 31.19 13.69
CA ALA A 345 -24.06 31.42 14.10
C ALA A 345 -23.27 30.11 14.23
N ARG A 346 -23.91 29.02 14.69
CA ARG A 346 -23.30 27.69 14.80
C ARG A 346 -23.06 27.06 13.43
N LEU A 347 -24.09 26.98 12.59
CA LEU A 347 -23.99 26.39 11.25
C LEU A 347 -22.97 27.11 10.36
N PHE A 348 -22.90 28.45 10.45
CA PHE A 348 -21.93 29.25 9.69
C PHE A 348 -20.47 28.94 10.04
N ARG A 349 -20.17 28.35 11.21
CA ARG A 349 -18.80 27.89 11.53
C ARG A 349 -18.27 26.93 10.49
N SER A 350 -19.12 26.06 9.94
CA SER A 350 -18.71 25.11 8.88
C SER A 350 -18.16 25.79 7.63
N VAL A 351 -18.61 27.02 7.33
CA VAL A 351 -18.08 27.86 6.22
C VAL A 351 -16.78 28.55 6.63
N GLN A 352 -16.66 28.94 7.91
CA GLN A 352 -15.50 29.63 8.45
C GLN A 352 -14.28 28.71 8.65
N SER A 353 -14.51 27.44 8.96
CA SER A 353 -13.48 26.40 9.08
C SER A 353 -13.39 25.50 7.84
N ASP A 354 -13.99 25.90 6.72
CA ASP A 354 -13.84 25.22 5.45
C ASP A 354 -12.41 25.41 4.92
N VAL A 355 -11.62 24.32 4.93
CA VAL A 355 -10.22 24.36 4.51
C VAL A 355 -10.06 24.75 3.04
N LEU A 356 -10.99 24.39 2.15
CA LEU A 356 -10.91 24.72 0.73
C LEU A 356 -11.17 26.21 0.48
N LEU A 357 -12.03 26.84 1.29
CA LEU A 357 -12.19 28.31 1.29
C LEU A 357 -10.99 29.00 1.93
N ALA A 358 -10.48 28.47 3.05
CA ALA A 358 -9.35 29.04 3.80
C ALA A 358 -8.03 29.02 3.02
N ASP A 359 -7.76 27.95 2.26
CA ASP A 359 -6.58 27.80 1.42
C ASP A 359 -6.77 28.39 0.01
N GLY A 360 -8.00 28.37 -0.52
CA GLY A 360 -8.29 28.83 -1.89
C GLY A 360 -8.43 30.35 -2.02
N LEU A 361 -9.09 31.02 -1.07
CA LEU A 361 -9.37 32.46 -1.14
C LEU A 361 -8.25 33.46 -0.72
N PRO A 362 -7.12 33.10 -0.06
CA PRO A 362 -6.11 34.06 0.38
C PRO A 362 -5.58 34.96 -0.73
N MET A 363 -5.29 34.43 -1.93
CA MET A 363 -4.75 35.25 -3.04
C MET A 363 -5.71 36.38 -3.44
N ALA A 364 -7.02 36.18 -3.37
CA ALA A 364 -8.00 37.23 -3.62
C ALA A 364 -8.13 38.23 -2.45
N PHE A 365 -7.96 37.78 -1.19
CA PHE A 365 -8.20 38.62 -0.01
C PHE A 365 -6.96 39.24 0.66
N GLY A 366 -5.74 38.96 0.19
CA GLY A 366 -4.52 39.63 0.67
C GLY A 366 -3.47 38.69 1.27
N GLY A 367 -3.40 37.45 0.77
CA GLY A 367 -2.34 36.49 1.06
C GLY A 367 -2.42 35.77 2.41
N SER A 368 -3.50 35.91 3.19
CA SER A 368 -3.64 35.23 4.49
C SER A 368 -5.07 34.72 4.75
N ALA A 369 -5.16 33.57 5.44
CA ALA A 369 -6.43 33.00 5.90
C ALA A 369 -7.16 33.94 6.89
N SER A 370 -6.45 34.77 7.65
CA SER A 370 -7.07 35.76 8.54
C SER A 370 -7.86 36.84 7.77
N ALA A 371 -7.38 37.25 6.59
CA ALA A 371 -8.10 38.18 5.73
C ALA A 371 -9.36 37.53 5.10
N VAL A 372 -9.28 36.24 4.74
CA VAL A 372 -10.47 35.46 4.31
C VAL A 372 -11.52 35.42 5.42
N GLN A 373 -11.10 35.12 6.66
CA GLN A 373 -12.00 35.05 7.81
C GLN A 373 -12.64 36.41 8.14
N GLN A 374 -11.90 37.52 8.00
CA GLN A 374 -12.46 38.88 8.11
C GLN A 374 -13.48 39.18 7.00
N GLN A 375 -13.26 38.72 5.78
CA GLN A 375 -14.24 38.85 4.69
C GLN A 375 -15.51 38.02 4.98
N LEU A 376 -15.37 36.75 5.40
CA LEU A 376 -16.50 35.88 5.75
C LEU A 376 -17.33 36.45 6.92
N MET A 377 -16.69 37.12 7.88
CA MET A 377 -17.35 37.80 9.00
C MET A 377 -18.07 39.10 8.61
N SER A 378 -17.67 39.76 7.51
CA SER A 378 -18.22 41.03 7.04
C SER A 378 -19.22 40.89 5.88
N LEU A 379 -19.63 39.65 5.54
CA LEU A 379 -20.61 39.41 4.49
C LEU A 379 -21.99 40.03 4.83
N PRO A 380 -22.70 40.61 3.83
CA PRO A 380 -24.08 41.04 3.98
C PRO A 380 -25.00 39.90 4.44
N SER A 381 -26.07 40.23 5.17
CA SER A 381 -27.04 39.25 5.66
C SER A 381 -27.67 38.41 4.55
N ALA A 382 -27.95 38.99 3.39
CA ALA A 382 -28.46 38.27 2.22
C ALA A 382 -27.48 37.22 1.67
N THR A 383 -26.19 37.58 1.55
CA THR A 383 -25.12 36.66 1.13
C THR A 383 -24.93 35.54 2.16
N ARG A 384 -24.99 35.87 3.46
CA ARG A 384 -24.88 34.91 4.56
C ARG A 384 -26.05 33.92 4.57
N GLU A 385 -27.27 34.38 4.29
CA GLU A 385 -28.48 33.56 4.20
C GLU A 385 -28.38 32.53 3.05
N GLN A 386 -27.84 32.92 1.89
CA GLN A 386 -27.59 32.01 0.77
C GLN A 386 -26.63 30.86 1.16
N LEU A 387 -25.57 31.17 1.92
CA LEU A 387 -24.60 30.17 2.40
C LEU A 387 -25.19 29.27 3.50
N LEU A 388 -26.12 29.79 4.32
CA LEU A 388 -26.77 29.06 5.41
C LEU A 388 -27.88 28.11 4.95
N LYS A 389 -28.63 28.45 3.90
CA LYS A 389 -29.75 27.65 3.38
C LYS A 389 -29.44 26.13 3.25
N PRO A 390 -28.33 25.68 2.61
CA PRO A 390 -27.99 24.26 2.56
C PRO A 390 -27.56 23.66 3.91
N LEU A 391 -26.94 24.46 4.79
CA LEU A 391 -26.43 23.99 6.08
C LEU A 391 -27.54 23.75 7.11
N ARG A 392 -28.71 24.36 6.92
CA ARG A 392 -29.91 24.06 7.71
C ARG A 392 -30.51 22.68 7.38
N GLN A 393 -30.06 21.97 6.35
CA GLN A 393 -30.58 20.64 6.01
C GLN A 393 -29.82 19.52 6.73
N ALA A 394 -30.55 18.55 7.29
CA ALA A 394 -30.03 17.42 8.06
C ALA A 394 -29.22 16.44 7.17
N PRO A 395 -27.97 16.07 7.52
CA PRO A 395 -27.30 16.32 8.81
C PRO A 395 -26.80 17.76 9.02
N GLN A 396 -27.08 18.25 10.24
CA GLN A 396 -26.74 19.57 10.77
C GLN A 396 -25.68 19.42 11.89
N PRO A 397 -24.41 19.14 11.56
CA PRO A 397 -23.38 18.90 12.57
C PRO A 397 -23.04 20.18 13.35
N TYR A 398 -22.93 20.06 14.68
CA TYR A 398 -22.81 21.21 15.60
C TYR A 398 -21.53 22.06 15.40
N PHE A 399 -20.46 21.46 14.86
CA PHE A 399 -19.17 22.10 14.57
C PHE A 399 -18.68 21.83 13.14
N GLY A 400 -19.58 21.52 12.20
CA GLY A 400 -19.19 20.89 10.93
C GLY A 400 -18.95 19.38 11.12
N THR A 401 -19.01 18.59 10.04
CA THR A 401 -18.78 17.14 10.14
C THR A 401 -17.29 16.90 10.28
N THR A 402 -16.87 16.17 11.31
CA THR A 402 -15.45 15.90 11.56
C THR A 402 -15.16 14.41 11.55
N VAL A 403 -14.07 14.02 10.90
CA VAL A 403 -13.52 12.67 10.91
C VAL A 403 -12.30 12.65 11.82
N ALA A 404 -12.21 11.61 12.64
CA ALA A 404 -11.09 11.35 13.53
C ALA A 404 -10.72 9.86 13.43
N PRO A 405 -9.42 9.51 13.52
CA PRO A 405 -9.00 8.13 13.66
C PRO A 405 -9.33 7.64 15.08
N PHE A 406 -9.54 6.33 15.22
CA PHE A 406 -9.60 5.72 16.54
C PHE A 406 -8.27 5.94 17.29
N PRO A 407 -8.31 6.12 18.63
CA PRO A 407 -7.09 6.20 19.42
C PRO A 407 -6.33 4.87 19.38
N ILE A 408 -5.01 4.95 19.47
CA ILE A 408 -4.12 3.79 19.49
C ILE A 408 -3.81 3.35 20.92
N GLU A 409 -3.49 2.06 21.07
CA GLU A 409 -2.92 1.52 22.31
C GLU A 409 -1.45 1.89 22.47
N LYS A 410 -0.96 1.87 23.71
CA LYS A 410 0.46 2.12 24.02
C LYS A 410 1.34 1.05 23.34
N PHE A 411 2.39 1.47 22.64
CA PHE A 411 3.34 0.54 22.00
C PHE A 411 4.79 1.05 22.06
N LEU A 412 5.75 0.21 21.67
CA LEU A 412 7.16 0.55 21.53
C LEU A 412 7.50 0.72 20.04
N SER A 413 8.01 1.88 19.67
CA SER A 413 8.51 2.16 18.32
C SER A 413 10.03 2.07 18.32
N ALA A 414 10.61 1.17 17.52
CA ALA A 414 12.05 1.05 17.33
C ALA A 414 12.45 1.61 15.95
N PRO A 415 12.74 2.91 15.83
CA PRO A 415 12.92 3.60 14.53
C PRO A 415 14.14 3.10 13.73
N PHE A 416 15.03 2.32 14.36
CA PHE A 416 16.15 1.63 13.72
C PHE A 416 15.72 0.90 12.44
N TYR A 417 14.71 0.03 12.54
CA TYR A 417 14.33 -0.88 11.45
C TYR A 417 13.81 -0.11 10.22
N ASP A 418 13.08 0.99 10.45
CA ASP A 418 12.56 1.83 9.37
C ASP A 418 13.71 2.54 8.64
N GLN A 419 14.69 3.07 9.39
CA GLN A 419 15.88 3.73 8.84
C GLN A 419 16.77 2.78 8.02
N VAL A 420 16.94 1.52 8.45
CA VAL A 420 17.78 0.54 7.74
C VAL A 420 17.02 -0.35 6.76
N SER A 421 15.69 -0.24 6.68
CA SER A 421 14.77 -1.12 5.94
C SER A 421 15.23 -1.51 4.52
N SER A 422 15.74 -0.54 3.74
CA SER A 422 16.21 -0.75 2.37
C SER A 422 17.50 -1.58 2.23
N VAL A 423 18.36 -1.58 3.25
CA VAL A 423 19.65 -2.29 3.27
C VAL A 423 19.64 -3.51 4.19
N PHE A 424 18.68 -3.61 5.09
CA PHE A 424 18.63 -4.64 6.12
C PHE A 424 18.67 -6.08 5.56
N PRO A 425 17.88 -6.46 4.52
CA PRO A 425 18.02 -7.76 3.87
C PRO A 425 19.40 -8.04 3.26
N LEU A 426 20.00 -7.03 2.62
CA LEU A 426 21.29 -7.15 1.93
C LEU A 426 22.40 -7.56 2.90
N VAL A 427 22.39 -7.02 4.13
CA VAL A 427 23.35 -7.36 5.20
C VAL A 427 23.36 -8.86 5.49
N PHE A 428 22.20 -9.50 5.63
CA PHE A 428 22.10 -10.94 5.87
C PHE A 428 22.58 -11.75 4.66
N ILE A 429 22.27 -11.30 3.43
CA ILE A 429 22.67 -12.02 2.21
C ILE A 429 24.18 -11.98 2.03
N LEU A 430 24.82 -10.83 2.25
CA LEU A 430 26.28 -10.70 2.27
C LEU A 430 26.92 -11.65 3.29
N ALA A 431 26.29 -11.85 4.45
CA ALA A 431 26.77 -12.76 5.48
C ALA A 431 26.74 -14.25 5.06
N TYR A 432 25.88 -14.64 4.12
CA TYR A 432 25.80 -16.01 3.60
C TYR A 432 26.61 -16.26 2.33
N LEU A 433 27.15 -15.21 1.67
CA LEU A 433 28.02 -15.37 0.49
C LEU A 433 29.26 -16.24 0.77
N TYR A 434 29.83 -16.14 1.97
CA TYR A 434 30.94 -17.01 2.38
C TYR A 434 30.50 -18.48 2.53
N ALA A 435 29.34 -18.72 3.15
CA ALA A 435 28.82 -20.06 3.38
C ALA A 435 28.56 -20.81 2.06
N ILE A 436 27.85 -20.17 1.11
CA ILE A 436 27.62 -20.76 -0.22
C ILE A 436 28.93 -20.99 -0.98
N SER A 437 29.89 -20.06 -0.92
CA SER A 437 31.22 -20.21 -1.53
C SER A 437 31.89 -21.50 -1.07
N ARG A 438 31.88 -21.76 0.25
CA ARG A 438 32.50 -22.93 0.84
C ARG A 438 31.78 -24.23 0.51
N VAL A 439 30.44 -24.25 0.48
CA VAL A 439 29.65 -25.38 0.00
C VAL A 439 30.04 -25.74 -1.44
N LEU A 440 30.07 -24.76 -2.34
CA LEU A 440 30.42 -24.95 -3.75
C LEU A 440 31.86 -25.44 -3.91
N VAL A 441 32.84 -24.81 -3.25
CA VAL A 441 34.24 -25.25 -3.31
C VAL A 441 34.36 -26.71 -2.88
N VAL A 442 33.75 -27.11 -1.76
CA VAL A 442 33.88 -28.47 -1.23
C VAL A 442 33.24 -29.51 -2.16
N LEU A 443 32.02 -29.27 -2.64
CA LEU A 443 31.30 -30.21 -3.51
C LEU A 443 31.94 -30.33 -4.90
N ILE A 444 32.40 -29.22 -5.49
CA ILE A 444 33.06 -29.23 -6.80
C ILE A 444 34.49 -29.76 -6.69
N GLN A 445 35.24 -29.43 -5.63
CA GLN A 445 36.61 -29.94 -5.43
C GLN A 445 36.62 -31.47 -5.27
N GLU A 446 35.57 -32.08 -4.71
CA GLU A 446 35.44 -33.54 -4.64
C GLU A 446 35.32 -34.18 -6.04
N LYS A 447 34.65 -33.49 -6.99
CA LYS A 447 34.58 -33.87 -8.40
C LYS A 447 35.91 -33.62 -9.12
N GLU A 448 36.47 -32.41 -8.97
CA GLU A 448 37.73 -31.96 -9.60
C GLU A 448 38.92 -32.86 -9.22
N THR A 449 38.99 -33.30 -7.96
CA THR A 449 40.03 -34.23 -7.47
C THR A 449 39.79 -35.69 -7.86
N ARG A 450 38.69 -36.01 -8.54
CA ARG A 450 38.21 -37.37 -8.86
C ARG A 450 38.04 -38.30 -7.64
N SER A 451 38.04 -37.74 -6.43
CA SER A 451 37.91 -38.51 -5.19
C SER A 451 36.51 -39.12 -5.03
N ARG A 452 35.50 -38.52 -5.67
CA ARG A 452 34.15 -39.09 -5.83
C ARG A 452 34.15 -40.39 -6.63
N GLU A 453 34.80 -40.40 -7.80
CA GLU A 453 34.88 -41.58 -8.67
C GLU A 453 35.71 -42.71 -8.05
N TYR A 454 36.80 -42.35 -7.35
CA TYR A 454 37.56 -43.32 -6.54
C TYR A 454 36.69 -44.01 -5.47
N LEU A 455 35.79 -43.27 -4.81
CA LEU A 455 34.84 -43.85 -3.84
C LEU A 455 33.79 -44.75 -4.51
N LYS A 456 33.31 -44.41 -5.72
CA LYS A 456 32.42 -45.28 -6.51
C LYS A 456 33.10 -46.61 -6.88
N ILE A 457 34.38 -46.57 -7.29
CA ILE A 457 35.18 -47.77 -7.59
C ILE A 457 35.35 -48.66 -6.35
N LEU A 458 35.49 -48.06 -5.16
CA LEU A 458 35.49 -48.76 -3.87
C LEU A 458 34.11 -49.31 -3.43
N GLY A 459 33.09 -49.23 -4.29
CA GLY A 459 31.75 -49.76 -4.03
C GLY A 459 30.84 -48.86 -3.19
N VAL A 460 31.20 -47.58 -3.00
CA VAL A 460 30.34 -46.60 -2.31
C VAL A 460 29.29 -46.07 -3.27
N SER A 461 28.01 -46.18 -2.90
CA SER A 461 26.92 -45.65 -3.72
C SER A 461 26.91 -44.11 -3.70
N GLU A 462 26.60 -43.52 -4.85
CA GLU A 462 26.59 -42.07 -5.04
C GLU A 462 25.67 -41.32 -4.06
N ASN A 463 24.43 -41.80 -3.89
CA ASN A 463 23.48 -41.26 -2.92
C ASN A 463 24.06 -41.28 -1.48
N ALA A 464 24.96 -42.22 -1.14
CA ALA A 464 25.59 -42.25 0.17
C ALA A 464 26.65 -41.14 0.34
N ILE A 465 27.40 -40.82 -0.72
CA ILE A 465 28.39 -39.71 -0.73
C ILE A 465 27.64 -38.38 -0.51
N ILE A 466 26.59 -38.13 -1.30
CA ILE A 466 25.76 -36.92 -1.20
C ILE A 466 25.16 -36.81 0.21
N LEU A 467 24.51 -37.87 0.70
CA LEU A 467 23.91 -37.88 2.05
C LEU A 467 24.94 -37.59 3.15
N SER A 468 26.17 -38.08 3.01
CA SER A 468 27.24 -37.81 4.00
C SER A 468 27.61 -36.32 4.07
N TRP A 469 27.60 -35.61 2.93
CA TRP A 469 27.80 -34.16 2.89
C TRP A 469 26.61 -33.41 3.48
N TYR A 470 25.38 -33.83 3.16
CA TYR A 470 24.17 -33.25 3.73
C TYR A 470 24.14 -33.37 5.26
N LEU A 471 24.45 -34.54 5.81
CA LEU A 471 24.55 -34.75 7.25
C LEU A 471 25.69 -33.94 7.90
N THR A 472 26.82 -33.76 7.20
CA THR A 472 27.94 -32.95 7.68
C THR A 472 27.56 -31.47 7.75
N TYR A 473 26.97 -30.93 6.69
CA TYR A 473 26.54 -29.52 6.64
C TYR A 473 25.31 -29.25 7.49
N LEU A 474 24.40 -30.22 7.67
CA LEU A 474 23.31 -30.13 8.63
C LEU A 474 23.83 -29.86 10.04
N ALA A 475 24.88 -30.57 10.49
CA ALA A 475 25.48 -30.35 11.80
C ALA A 475 26.20 -28.98 11.94
N ILE A 476 26.81 -28.48 10.86
CA ILE A 476 27.46 -27.16 10.84
C ILE A 476 26.40 -26.05 10.86
N PHE A 477 25.35 -26.19 10.06
CA PHE A 477 24.30 -25.18 9.92
C PHE A 477 23.29 -25.19 11.05
N THR A 478 23.03 -26.31 11.75
CA THR A 478 22.27 -26.28 13.01
C THR A 478 23.01 -25.51 14.10
N LEU A 479 24.33 -25.68 14.21
CA LEU A 479 25.14 -24.88 15.15
C LEU A 479 25.14 -23.39 14.77
N SER A 480 25.31 -23.08 13.48
CA SER A 480 25.25 -21.70 12.97
C SER A 480 23.88 -21.05 13.21
N ALA A 481 22.78 -21.73 12.86
CA ALA A 481 21.43 -21.22 13.07
C ALA A 481 21.08 -21.05 14.56
N LEU A 482 21.58 -21.93 15.43
CA LEU A 482 21.43 -21.81 16.89
C LEU A 482 22.13 -20.55 17.42
N LEU A 483 23.37 -20.31 17.02
CA LEU A 483 24.12 -19.12 17.43
C LEU A 483 23.50 -17.83 16.84
N GLN A 484 23.00 -17.88 15.60
CA GLN A 484 22.25 -16.78 14.99
C GLN A 484 20.97 -16.47 15.78
N ALA A 485 20.17 -17.49 16.13
CA ALA A 485 18.96 -17.31 16.93
C ALA A 485 19.26 -16.68 18.30
N ILE A 486 20.31 -17.15 19.00
CA ILE A 486 20.76 -16.57 20.28
C ILE A 486 21.15 -15.10 20.10
N ALA A 487 21.99 -14.78 19.11
CA ALA A 487 22.44 -13.41 18.84
C ALA A 487 21.29 -12.48 18.42
N SER A 488 20.32 -13.00 17.67
CA SER A 488 19.10 -12.29 17.29
C SER A 488 18.25 -11.96 18.52
N THR A 489 17.87 -12.94 19.33
CA THR A 489 17.00 -12.70 20.50
C THR A 489 17.69 -11.88 21.59
N ALA A 490 19.02 -11.86 21.63
CA ALA A 490 19.78 -11.06 22.60
C ALA A 490 19.78 -9.54 22.31
N GLY A 491 19.32 -9.08 21.13
CA GLY A 491 19.24 -7.64 20.87
C GLY A 491 18.72 -7.16 19.52
N LEU A 492 18.64 -8.02 18.49
CA LEU A 492 18.13 -7.62 17.15
C LEU A 492 16.66 -7.98 16.91
N PHE A 493 16.14 -9.01 17.57
CA PHE A 493 14.73 -9.44 17.49
C PHE A 493 14.30 -9.92 18.88
N VAL A 494 14.18 -8.99 19.83
CA VAL A 494 14.04 -9.26 21.27
C VAL A 494 12.64 -9.76 21.63
N ASN A 495 11.62 -9.23 20.95
CA ASN A 495 10.21 -9.57 21.19
C ASN A 495 9.74 -10.80 20.38
N SER A 496 10.61 -11.36 19.54
CA SER A 496 10.27 -12.42 18.58
C SER A 496 10.64 -13.83 19.08
N ASP A 497 9.83 -14.84 18.72
CA ASP A 497 9.97 -16.23 19.19
C ASP A 497 11.32 -16.88 18.77
N PHE A 498 12.13 -17.27 19.76
CA PHE A 498 13.44 -17.91 19.56
C PHE A 498 13.39 -19.13 18.61
N VAL A 499 12.41 -20.02 18.82
CA VAL A 499 12.27 -21.27 18.04
C VAL A 499 11.93 -20.98 16.58
N LEU A 500 11.13 -19.94 16.34
CA LEU A 500 10.70 -19.51 15.01
C LEU A 500 11.87 -18.88 14.23
N ILE A 501 12.68 -18.04 14.89
CA ILE A 501 13.93 -17.50 14.32
C ILE A 501 14.92 -18.63 14.01
N PHE A 502 15.08 -19.59 14.91
CA PHE A 502 15.96 -20.75 14.71
C PHE A 502 15.54 -21.59 13.49
N ILE A 503 14.24 -21.91 13.36
CA ILE A 503 13.72 -22.67 12.21
C ILE A 503 13.96 -21.91 10.90
N PHE A 504 13.74 -20.59 10.89
CA PHE A 504 13.94 -19.74 9.72
C PHE A 504 15.39 -19.74 9.22
N PHE A 505 16.37 -19.44 10.10
CA PHE A 505 17.79 -19.46 9.70
C PHE A 505 18.31 -20.86 9.38
N LEU A 506 17.79 -21.90 10.04
CA LEU A 506 18.13 -23.30 9.73
C LEU A 506 17.64 -23.69 8.33
N LEU A 507 16.37 -23.45 8.01
CA LEU A 507 15.82 -23.77 6.70
C LEU A 507 16.51 -22.99 5.58
N PHE A 508 16.83 -21.71 5.80
CA PHE A 508 17.61 -20.93 4.85
C PHE A 508 19.03 -21.48 4.66
N SER A 509 19.72 -21.86 5.74
CA SER A 509 21.03 -22.50 5.63
C SER A 509 20.99 -23.82 4.85
N LEU A 510 19.89 -24.58 4.98
CA LEU A 510 19.67 -25.83 4.25
C LEU A 510 19.25 -25.61 2.78
N SER A 511 18.49 -24.55 2.45
CA SER A 511 18.22 -24.20 1.06
C SER A 511 19.47 -23.66 0.36
N VAL A 512 20.36 -22.94 1.06
CA VAL A 512 21.70 -22.58 0.58
C VAL A 512 22.54 -23.82 0.27
N LEU A 513 22.49 -24.87 1.11
CA LEU A 513 23.13 -26.16 0.84
C LEU A 513 22.55 -26.84 -0.41
N ALA A 514 21.22 -26.85 -0.54
CA ALA A 514 20.51 -27.45 -1.67
C ALA A 514 20.84 -26.75 -2.99
N PHE A 515 20.79 -25.42 -3.01
CA PHE A 515 21.19 -24.60 -4.14
C PHE A 515 22.69 -24.77 -4.48
N GLY A 516 23.56 -24.83 -3.48
CA GLY A 516 24.98 -25.12 -3.66
C GLY A 516 25.22 -26.51 -4.27
N PHE A 517 24.45 -27.52 -3.89
CA PHE A 517 24.49 -28.85 -4.50
C PHE A 517 24.00 -28.83 -5.95
N PHE A 518 22.85 -28.20 -6.23
CA PHE A 518 22.35 -27.98 -7.60
C PHE A 518 23.40 -27.32 -8.49
N MET A 519 23.96 -26.18 -8.05
CA MET A 519 25.01 -25.47 -8.79
C MET A 519 26.30 -26.29 -8.95
N SER A 520 26.64 -27.17 -8.00
CA SER A 520 27.80 -28.07 -8.12
C SER A 520 27.67 -29.14 -9.22
N THR A 521 26.50 -29.31 -9.82
CA THR A 521 26.32 -30.20 -11.00
C THR A 521 26.68 -29.53 -12.32
N LEU A 522 26.70 -28.19 -12.37
CA LEU A 522 26.93 -27.41 -13.58
C LEU A 522 28.43 -27.10 -13.84
N PHE A 523 29.32 -27.33 -12.87
CA PHE A 523 30.72 -26.92 -12.94
C PHE A 523 31.68 -28.05 -12.55
N SER A 524 32.75 -28.22 -13.34
CA SER A 524 33.84 -29.18 -13.07
C SER A 524 35.04 -28.58 -12.30
N ARG A 525 35.20 -27.25 -12.29
CA ARG A 525 36.31 -26.54 -11.63
C ARG A 525 35.84 -25.72 -10.44
N SER A 526 36.41 -25.99 -9.26
CA SER A 526 35.95 -25.44 -7.97
C SER A 526 35.98 -23.91 -7.90
N ARG A 527 37.06 -23.27 -8.37
CA ARG A 527 37.19 -21.79 -8.34
C ARG A 527 36.12 -21.11 -9.19
N THR A 528 35.92 -21.58 -10.43
CA THR A 528 34.98 -20.99 -11.38
C THR A 528 33.53 -21.21 -10.92
N GLY A 529 33.18 -22.44 -10.51
CA GLY A 529 31.82 -22.73 -10.05
C GLY A 529 31.47 -22.08 -8.71
N ALA A 530 32.43 -21.94 -7.78
CA ALA A 530 32.22 -21.19 -6.55
C ALA A 530 31.99 -19.69 -6.81
N PHE A 531 32.78 -19.08 -7.71
CA PHE A 531 32.58 -17.69 -8.09
C PHE A 531 31.24 -17.48 -8.81
N ALA A 532 30.93 -18.29 -9.82
CA ALA A 532 29.67 -18.21 -10.56
C ALA A 532 28.44 -18.43 -9.67
N GLY A 533 28.49 -19.40 -8.75
CA GLY A 533 27.39 -19.65 -7.81
C GLY A 533 27.22 -18.57 -6.74
N MET A 534 28.30 -17.98 -6.20
CA MET A 534 28.22 -16.79 -5.34
C MET A 534 27.57 -15.61 -6.08
N VAL A 535 28.04 -15.32 -7.30
CA VAL A 535 27.56 -14.19 -8.11
C VAL A 535 26.08 -14.39 -8.46
N LEU A 536 25.67 -15.59 -8.88
CA LEU A 536 24.27 -15.89 -9.17
C LEU A 536 23.38 -15.75 -7.93
N PHE A 537 23.81 -16.26 -6.78
CA PHE A 537 23.08 -16.11 -5.50
C PHE A 537 22.95 -14.64 -5.08
N PHE A 538 23.99 -13.83 -5.31
CA PHE A 538 23.91 -12.38 -5.07
C PHE A 538 22.96 -11.68 -6.05
N PHE A 539 22.95 -12.05 -7.34
CA PHE A 539 22.02 -11.48 -8.31
C PHE A 539 20.55 -11.89 -8.06
N MET A 540 20.30 -13.10 -7.57
CA MET A 540 18.97 -13.56 -7.16
C MET A 540 18.32 -12.65 -6.11
N TYR A 541 19.11 -12.00 -5.22
CA TYR A 541 18.58 -11.01 -4.28
C TYR A 541 17.83 -9.87 -4.97
N PHE A 542 18.38 -9.30 -6.04
CA PHE A 542 17.79 -8.13 -6.70
C PHE A 542 16.39 -8.38 -7.26
N VAL A 543 15.97 -9.64 -7.44
CA VAL A 543 14.59 -10.00 -7.76
C VAL A 543 13.61 -9.51 -6.68
N SER A 544 14.01 -9.48 -5.40
CA SER A 544 13.15 -8.93 -4.32
C SER A 544 12.87 -7.44 -4.50
N SER A 545 13.82 -6.67 -5.06
CA SER A 545 13.66 -5.23 -5.30
C SER A 545 12.66 -4.88 -6.42
N GLY A 546 12.26 -5.88 -7.22
CA GLY A 546 11.19 -5.73 -8.21
C GLY A 546 9.77 -5.73 -7.63
N PHE A 547 9.61 -6.00 -6.33
CA PHE A 547 8.29 -6.10 -5.67
C PHE A 547 8.03 -4.93 -4.72
N SER A 548 6.83 -4.37 -4.81
CA SER A 548 6.30 -3.31 -3.93
C SER A 548 5.41 -3.85 -2.81
N SER A 549 5.04 -3.03 -1.83
CA SER A 549 3.97 -3.33 -0.87
C SER A 549 2.61 -3.63 -1.53
N THR A 550 2.38 -3.10 -2.75
CA THR A 550 1.16 -3.31 -3.55
C THR A 550 1.19 -4.56 -4.46
N SER A 551 2.30 -5.29 -4.51
CA SER A 551 2.41 -6.52 -5.33
C SER A 551 1.65 -7.69 -4.71
N SER A 552 1.05 -8.55 -5.53
CA SER A 552 0.16 -9.62 -5.03
C SER A 552 0.89 -10.68 -4.19
N ILE A 553 0.22 -11.21 -3.17
CA ILE A 553 0.76 -12.24 -2.27
C ILE A 553 1.30 -13.44 -3.03
N GLY A 554 0.58 -13.90 -4.07
CA GLY A 554 1.00 -15.02 -4.92
C GLY A 554 2.30 -14.72 -5.68
N SER A 555 2.49 -13.50 -6.18
CA SER A 555 3.71 -13.12 -6.92
C SER A 555 4.94 -13.08 -6.01
N LYS A 556 4.84 -12.46 -4.83
CA LYS A 556 5.91 -12.46 -3.81
C LYS A 556 6.24 -13.86 -3.30
N THR A 557 5.20 -14.67 -3.05
CA THR A 557 5.35 -16.06 -2.61
C THR A 557 6.01 -16.92 -3.68
N GLY A 558 5.69 -16.74 -4.96
CA GLY A 558 6.37 -17.42 -6.07
C GLY A 558 7.83 -17.00 -6.24
N ALA A 559 8.15 -15.71 -6.02
CA ALA A 559 9.53 -15.21 -6.06
C ALA A 559 10.42 -15.78 -4.93
N CYS A 560 9.82 -16.23 -3.82
CA CYS A 560 10.51 -16.93 -2.74
C CYS A 560 11.06 -18.31 -3.12
N LEU A 561 10.80 -18.81 -4.34
CA LEU A 561 11.52 -19.97 -4.89
C LEU A 561 13.03 -19.70 -5.10
N LEU A 562 13.44 -18.42 -5.02
CA LEU A 562 14.84 -18.03 -4.93
C LEU A 562 15.18 -17.83 -3.44
N PRO A 563 16.08 -18.64 -2.85
CA PRO A 563 16.37 -18.56 -1.42
C PRO A 563 16.75 -17.17 -0.89
N PRO A 564 17.54 -16.34 -1.61
CA PRO A 564 17.84 -14.96 -1.19
C PRO A 564 16.60 -14.06 -1.08
N VAL A 565 15.58 -14.28 -1.92
CA VAL A 565 14.33 -13.51 -1.90
C VAL A 565 13.47 -13.93 -0.71
N ALA A 566 13.40 -15.23 -0.42
CA ALA A 566 12.72 -15.75 0.77
C ALA A 566 13.37 -15.24 2.07
N LEU A 567 14.71 -15.19 2.14
CA LEU A 567 15.40 -14.54 3.26
C LEU A 567 15.04 -13.06 3.35
N ALA A 568 15.05 -12.34 2.23
CA ALA A 568 14.83 -10.90 2.22
C ALA A 568 13.45 -10.51 2.76
N PHE A 569 12.37 -11.11 2.22
CA PHE A 569 11.02 -10.84 2.72
C PHE A 569 10.79 -11.40 4.14
N GLY A 570 11.42 -12.52 4.50
CA GLY A 570 11.34 -13.07 5.86
C GLY A 570 11.98 -12.16 6.92
N VAL A 571 13.21 -11.70 6.68
CA VAL A 571 13.93 -10.76 7.56
C VAL A 571 13.23 -9.40 7.63
N GLN A 572 12.66 -8.92 6.51
CA GLN A 572 11.87 -7.68 6.51
C GLN A 572 10.58 -7.83 7.34
N SER A 573 9.90 -8.99 7.26
CA SER A 573 8.71 -9.27 8.09
C SER A 573 9.05 -9.33 9.59
N LEU A 574 10.23 -9.88 9.96
CA LEU A 574 10.72 -9.83 11.33
C LEU A 574 11.00 -8.38 11.78
N ALA A 575 11.63 -7.57 10.93
CA ALA A 575 11.91 -6.16 11.21
C ALA A 575 10.64 -5.33 11.45
N THR A 576 9.59 -5.49 10.65
CA THR A 576 8.30 -4.79 10.81
C THR A 576 7.53 -5.22 12.06
N ALA A 577 7.64 -6.50 12.46
CA ALA A 577 7.03 -6.98 13.70
C ALA A 577 7.78 -6.46 14.95
N GLU A 578 9.11 -6.34 14.84
CA GLU A 578 9.97 -5.85 15.91
C GLU A 578 9.96 -4.31 16.03
N SER A 579 9.75 -3.57 14.93
CA SER A 579 9.69 -2.10 14.93
C SER A 579 8.53 -1.53 15.72
N THR A 580 7.50 -2.33 15.98
CA THR A 580 6.32 -1.99 16.78
C THR A 580 6.27 -2.69 18.14
N GLY A 581 7.36 -3.37 18.53
CA GLY A 581 7.51 -4.02 19.83
C GLY A 581 6.63 -5.25 20.07
N VAL A 582 5.92 -5.73 19.03
CA VAL A 582 5.07 -6.94 19.12
C VAL A 582 5.91 -8.21 18.95
N GLY A 583 6.88 -8.18 18.03
CA GLY A 583 7.67 -9.33 17.63
C GLY A 583 6.88 -10.37 16.82
N MET A 584 7.60 -11.33 16.24
CA MET A 584 7.03 -12.41 15.44
C MET A 584 6.83 -13.67 16.28
N SER A 585 5.58 -14.13 16.37
CA SER A 585 5.21 -15.38 17.06
C SER A 585 4.64 -16.43 16.10
N PHE A 586 4.50 -17.67 16.55
CA PHE A 586 3.82 -18.73 15.75
C PHE A 586 2.39 -18.36 15.35
N GLY A 587 1.64 -17.65 16.21
CA GLY A 587 0.31 -17.15 15.87
C GLY A 587 0.36 -16.02 14.83
N SER A 588 1.36 -15.14 14.94
CA SER A 588 1.55 -14.01 14.03
C SER A 588 2.14 -14.41 12.68
N ALA A 589 2.80 -15.58 12.56
CA ALA A 589 3.51 -16.00 11.36
C ALA A 589 2.62 -16.18 10.11
N SER A 590 1.32 -16.46 10.30
CA SER A 590 0.34 -16.62 9.21
C SER A 590 -0.32 -15.30 8.78
N LEU A 591 -0.11 -14.22 9.55
CA LEU A 591 -0.61 -12.88 9.26
C LEU A 591 0.11 -12.28 8.05
N VAL A 592 -0.59 -11.39 7.35
CA VAL A 592 -0.06 -10.73 6.15
C VAL A 592 0.59 -9.40 6.54
N VAL A 593 1.84 -9.20 6.15
CA VAL A 593 2.62 -7.96 6.30
C VAL A 593 3.13 -7.57 4.91
N ASP A 594 2.87 -6.35 4.46
CA ASP A 594 3.21 -5.86 3.10
C ASP A 594 2.87 -6.84 1.96
N ASN A 595 1.65 -7.40 1.95
CA ASN A 595 1.22 -8.45 1.01
C ASN A 595 2.13 -9.69 0.99
N PHE A 596 2.72 -10.06 2.12
CA PHE A 596 3.51 -11.27 2.30
C PHE A 596 3.21 -11.95 3.65
N LYS A 597 3.39 -13.27 3.76
CA LYS A 597 3.22 -14.00 5.03
C LYS A 597 4.56 -14.57 5.44
N PHE A 598 5.00 -14.36 6.69
CA PHE A 598 6.26 -14.93 7.17
C PHE A 598 6.27 -16.46 7.09
N GLY A 599 5.14 -17.12 7.36
CA GLY A 599 4.95 -18.55 7.16
C GLY A 599 5.13 -19.01 5.71
N SER A 600 4.85 -18.16 4.70
CA SER A 600 5.15 -18.46 3.30
C SER A 600 6.65 -18.51 3.03
N ALA A 601 7.47 -17.68 3.70
CA ALA A 601 8.94 -17.79 3.61
C ALA A 601 9.43 -19.12 4.16
N ILE A 602 8.96 -19.53 5.35
CA ILE A 602 9.31 -20.83 5.95
C ILE A 602 8.90 -21.99 5.03
N GLY A 603 7.66 -21.96 4.51
CA GLY A 603 7.16 -22.98 3.59
C GLY A 603 7.95 -23.06 2.27
N MET A 604 8.30 -21.90 1.69
CA MET A 604 9.09 -21.86 0.46
C MET A 604 10.54 -22.26 0.67
N LEU A 605 11.19 -21.88 1.78
CA LEU A 605 12.56 -22.35 2.10
C LEU A 605 12.62 -23.88 2.28
N PHE A 606 11.56 -24.50 2.81
CA PHE A 606 11.44 -25.95 2.85
C PHE A 606 11.20 -26.56 1.45
N LEU A 607 10.41 -25.90 0.61
CA LEU A 607 10.21 -26.30 -0.79
C LEU A 607 11.51 -26.18 -1.60
N ASP A 608 12.27 -25.11 -1.45
CA ASP A 608 13.58 -24.89 -2.08
C ASP A 608 14.56 -26.02 -1.73
N LEU A 609 14.63 -26.40 -0.46
CA LEU A 609 15.43 -27.53 0.00
C LEU A 609 15.06 -28.81 -0.78
N LEU A 610 13.78 -29.11 -0.97
CA LEU A 610 13.33 -30.27 -1.75
C LEU A 610 13.55 -30.11 -3.26
N LEU A 611 13.29 -28.92 -3.82
CA LEU A 611 13.36 -28.70 -5.25
C LEU A 611 14.80 -28.66 -5.75
N TYR A 612 15.71 -27.93 -5.08
CA TYR A 612 17.12 -27.89 -5.47
C TYR A 612 17.86 -29.20 -5.17
N THR A 613 17.48 -29.96 -4.12
CA THR A 613 18.02 -31.33 -3.92
C THR A 613 17.62 -32.25 -5.06
N LEU A 614 16.34 -32.28 -5.44
CA LEU A 614 15.84 -33.11 -6.55
C LEU A 614 16.42 -32.68 -7.90
N ALA A 615 16.49 -31.37 -8.17
CA ALA A 615 17.09 -30.84 -9.40
C ALA A 615 18.58 -31.20 -9.49
N GLY A 616 19.35 -31.10 -8.39
CA GLY A 616 20.73 -31.57 -8.34
C GLY A 616 20.84 -33.09 -8.58
N LEU A 617 20.02 -33.90 -7.92
CA LEU A 617 20.01 -35.36 -8.11
C LEU A 617 19.62 -35.80 -9.53
N TYR A 618 18.81 -35.00 -10.22
CA TYR A 618 18.46 -35.22 -11.62
C TYR A 618 19.58 -34.80 -12.56
N LEU A 619 20.06 -33.55 -12.47
CA LEU A 619 21.12 -33.03 -13.33
C LEU A 619 22.43 -33.82 -13.19
N GLU A 620 22.75 -34.31 -12.00
CA GLU A 620 23.92 -35.15 -11.77
C GLU A 620 23.87 -36.52 -12.48
N ARG A 621 22.69 -36.97 -12.92
CA ARG A 621 22.51 -38.18 -13.76
C ARG A 621 22.42 -37.90 -15.25
N VAL A 622 22.15 -36.65 -15.63
CA VAL A 622 21.83 -36.26 -17.02
C VAL A 622 22.99 -35.49 -17.66
N ILE A 623 23.72 -34.69 -16.90
CA ILE A 623 24.86 -33.92 -17.40
C ILE A 623 26.06 -34.88 -17.57
N PRO A 624 26.60 -35.04 -18.79
CA PRO A 624 27.76 -35.89 -19.02
C PRO A 624 28.99 -35.30 -18.32
N CYS A 625 29.57 -36.07 -17.42
CA CYS A 625 30.83 -35.71 -16.76
C CYS A 625 32.02 -36.09 -17.64
N GLU A 626 33.12 -35.31 -17.60
CA GLU A 626 34.37 -35.65 -18.32
C GLU A 626 34.97 -36.99 -17.87
N TYR A 627 34.58 -37.48 -16.68
CA TYR A 627 35.08 -38.71 -16.08
C TYR A 627 33.93 -39.50 -15.42
N GLY A 628 33.64 -40.69 -15.95
CA GLY A 628 32.63 -41.61 -15.42
C GLY A 628 31.23 -41.43 -16.03
N THR A 629 30.59 -42.57 -16.32
CA THR A 629 29.17 -42.72 -16.70
C THR A 629 28.38 -43.34 -15.56
#